data_AF-A0A968THL6-F1
#
_entry.id   AF-A0A968THL6-F1
#
_cell.length_a   1.000
_cell.length_b   1.000
_cell.length_c   1.000
_cell.angle_alpha   90.00
_cell.angle_beta   90.00
_cell.angle_gamma   90.00
#
_symmetry.space_group_name_H-M   'P 1'
#
loop_
_entity.id
_entity.type
_entity.pdbx_description
1 polymer ?
#
loop_
_entity_poly.entity_id
_entity_poly.type
_entity_poly.pdbx_seq_one_letter_code
_entity_poly.pdbx_strand_id
1 'polypeptide(L)'
;MGNIGSEFSGTTFNSPGSVTSPGNVTVTGNITTIAGSPTFGSRVDTVIISAPGDITTGNINTSTTSSFNIDTGGVNLNAGGNLQTGAVNTSATVTGSTDITRAGNVRLNAVGNIIFNSIDTRASSTLSQNGNAGNILVSTQRGTVRGLETAASSTFTIDARSDESRGSVEILHGGGVDNVPFIVGDATINGTFSGIATKNQSLNSQSFAEPGRLTFGNIEEDRIIINFQNSAPTLPQIVAPLNTNQNQPISFILATLGLFPTDADDDNVAIQISTILPGAIFTSNGEILRPGDTITSRSNLEFTPPTGTTGTINNAFSLVASDRVSNSTPTNVGVEVASTNPPIEPPPIEPPPIEPPPVENPPIENPPIENPPDSEEKPVVKEEPQPESEQEPDFKEEEDNKTEDDLPKEIASSNQSSIEVDPFVSELEESITNQFEGYLDDEIEPDVKDLPDAREALNNVEKNTGIKPALVYAMFVPETVSDTDSKIPQKIIPKNSDVLEVFIVTSTGKPIRKRVASVTRELVLKSAQKLHREVSEQKRTVTNAYLTPAKQLYQWIVAPLETELQKQGIKKSRLLSPTLVCDRYLLLRFTMVKDS
;
A
#
# COMPACT_ATOMS: atom_id res chain seq x y z
N MET A 1 14.33 17.35 29.98
CA MET A 1 14.42 18.48 30.95
C MET A 1 13.96 17.96 32.32
N GLY A 2 14.18 18.71 33.40
CA GLY A 2 13.89 18.24 34.78
C GLY A 2 12.41 18.33 35.16
N ASN A 3 12.06 17.83 36.35
CA ASN A 3 10.73 18.01 36.95
C ASN A 3 10.41 19.49 37.11
N ILE A 4 9.18 19.89 36.80
CA ILE A 4 8.67 21.24 36.96
C ILE A 4 7.66 21.24 38.11
N GLY A 5 7.86 22.08 39.11
CA GLY A 5 6.83 22.43 40.09
C GLY A 5 6.16 23.73 39.67
N SER A 6 4.82 23.79 39.70
CA SER A 6 4.06 24.95 39.26
C SER A 6 3.72 25.91 40.41
N GLU A 7 3.94 27.20 40.20
CA GLU A 7 3.24 28.27 40.91
C GLU A 7 2.19 28.88 39.96
N PHE A 8 0.93 28.44 40.10
CA PHE A 8 -0.32 29.11 39.67
C PHE A 8 -0.35 29.91 38.34
N SER A 9 0.41 29.51 37.33
CA SER A 9 0.36 30.12 35.99
C SER A 9 0.67 29.08 34.90
N GLY A 10 -0.07 29.16 33.79
CA GLY A 10 0.09 28.26 32.65
C GLY A 10 1.48 28.40 32.04
N THR A 11 2.28 27.32 32.09
CA THR A 11 3.65 27.34 31.61
C THR A 11 3.68 27.24 30.08
N THR A 12 4.01 28.34 29.40
CA THR A 12 4.19 28.37 27.94
C THR A 12 5.52 27.71 27.54
N PHE A 13 5.47 26.61 26.79
CA PHE A 13 6.66 25.92 26.30
C PHE A 13 7.22 26.58 25.04
N ASN A 14 8.22 27.44 25.18
CA ASN A 14 9.06 27.88 24.07
C ASN A 14 10.24 26.91 23.85
N SER A 15 9.95 25.75 23.24
CA SER A 15 11.00 25.01 22.54
C SER A 15 11.40 25.78 21.28
N PRO A 16 12.65 25.71 20.80
CA PRO A 16 12.92 25.84 19.38
C PRO A 16 12.04 24.80 18.66
N GLY A 17 11.07 25.28 17.88
CA GLY A 17 10.30 24.39 17.01
C GLY A 17 11.18 23.94 15.85
N SER A 18 11.01 22.68 15.43
CA SER A 18 11.48 22.30 14.09
C SER A 18 10.71 23.13 13.07
N VAL A 19 11.40 23.75 12.11
CA VAL A 19 10.79 24.54 11.03
C VAL A 19 10.19 23.66 9.92
N THR A 20 10.15 22.34 10.13
CA THR A 20 9.33 21.41 9.34
C THR A 20 7.86 21.82 9.42
N SER A 21 7.21 21.93 8.26
CA SER A 21 5.77 22.01 8.16
C SER A 21 5.24 20.61 7.83
N PRO A 22 4.21 20.08 8.53
CA PRO A 22 3.57 20.67 9.71
C PRO A 22 4.47 20.65 10.97
N GLY A 23 4.23 21.59 11.88
CA GLY A 23 5.03 21.76 13.10
C GLY A 23 4.70 20.71 14.18
N ASN A 24 5.71 19.95 14.59
CA ASN A 24 5.60 18.86 15.58
C ASN A 24 5.97 19.30 17.01
N VAL A 25 5.40 18.66 18.03
CA VAL A 25 5.75 18.86 19.45
C VAL A 25 6.29 17.57 20.07
N THR A 26 7.55 17.58 20.51
CA THR A 26 8.21 16.43 21.13
C THR A 26 8.70 16.75 22.56
N VAL A 27 8.11 16.09 23.55
CA VAL A 27 8.52 16.17 24.96
C VAL A 27 9.16 14.84 25.37
N THR A 28 10.50 14.77 25.30
CA THR A 28 11.30 13.54 25.49
C THR A 28 11.40 13.05 26.96
N GLY A 29 10.39 13.32 27.77
CA GLY A 29 10.36 13.04 29.21
C GLY A 29 8.94 13.16 29.74
N ASN A 30 8.77 12.86 31.03
CA ASN A 30 7.46 12.88 31.65
C ASN A 30 6.99 14.32 31.89
N ILE A 31 5.71 14.57 31.67
CA ILE A 31 5.02 15.79 32.08
C ILE A 31 4.37 15.49 33.43
N THR A 32 4.58 16.34 34.43
CA THR A 32 3.95 16.18 35.73
C THR A 32 3.50 17.54 36.25
N THR A 33 2.22 17.66 36.61
CA THR A 33 1.69 18.81 37.34
C THR A 33 1.40 18.37 38.78
N ILE A 34 1.60 19.27 39.74
CA ILE A 34 1.58 18.96 41.18
C ILE A 34 0.76 20.04 41.88
N ALA A 35 -0.09 19.65 42.83
CA ALA A 35 -0.83 20.62 43.65
C ALA A 35 0.11 21.39 44.59
N GLY A 36 -0.19 22.67 44.81
CA GLY A 36 0.39 23.45 45.91
C GLY A 36 0.01 22.88 47.30
N SER A 37 0.67 23.39 48.34
CA SER A 37 0.59 22.92 49.74
C SER A 37 -0.80 22.40 50.17
N PRO A 38 -0.94 21.14 50.62
CA PRO A 38 -2.22 20.43 50.76
C PRO A 38 -3.08 20.88 51.96
N THR A 39 -2.85 22.07 52.52
CA THR A 39 -3.47 22.53 53.77
C THR A 39 -4.97 22.84 53.67
N PHE A 40 -5.49 23.11 52.47
CA PHE A 40 -6.91 23.41 52.23
C PHE A 40 -7.38 22.88 50.86
N GLY A 41 -7.31 21.56 50.69
CA GLY A 41 -7.65 20.89 49.43
C GLY A 41 -6.51 20.92 48.40
N SER A 42 -6.63 20.10 47.35
CA SER A 42 -5.59 19.92 46.34
C SER A 42 -6.19 20.04 44.95
N ARG A 43 -5.90 21.16 44.27
CA ARG A 43 -6.17 21.33 42.84
C ARG A 43 -4.88 21.17 42.04
N VAL A 44 -4.91 20.36 40.99
CA VAL A 44 -3.78 20.15 40.06
C VAL A 44 -4.11 20.78 38.71
N ASP A 45 -3.10 21.31 38.02
CA ASP A 45 -3.30 21.98 36.73
C ASP A 45 -3.36 21.01 35.53
N THR A 46 -4.23 21.36 34.57
CA THR A 46 -4.48 20.64 33.33
C THR A 46 -3.31 20.74 32.35
N VAL A 47 -2.92 19.63 31.74
CA VAL A 47 -1.95 19.60 30.64
C VAL A 47 -2.69 19.79 29.32
N ILE A 48 -2.30 20.79 28.52
CA ILE A 48 -2.86 21.06 27.20
C ILE A 48 -1.70 21.17 26.20
N ILE A 49 -1.76 20.40 25.11
CA ILE A 49 -0.82 20.48 23.99
C ILE A 49 -1.62 20.41 22.68
N SER A 50 -1.30 21.30 21.73
CA SER A 50 -1.77 21.18 20.36
C SER A 50 -0.60 21.39 19.41
N ALA A 51 -0.56 20.62 18.32
CA ALA A 51 0.43 20.72 17.26
C ALA A 51 -0.29 20.56 15.91
N PRO A 52 0.05 21.36 14.88
CA PRO A 52 -0.47 21.13 13.54
C PRO A 52 0.10 19.85 12.89
N GLY A 53 1.21 19.32 13.40
CA GLY A 53 1.74 18.01 13.05
C GLY A 53 1.65 17.01 14.22
N ASP A 54 2.67 16.19 14.40
CA ASP A 54 2.70 15.14 15.42
C ASP A 54 2.83 15.70 16.86
N ILE A 55 2.27 14.96 17.83
CA ILE A 55 2.59 15.09 19.25
C ILE A 55 3.30 13.82 19.73
N THR A 56 4.43 13.97 20.43
CA THR A 56 5.11 12.88 21.13
C THR A 56 5.45 13.28 22.55
N THR A 57 4.99 12.54 23.57
CA THR A 57 5.31 12.78 24.99
C THR A 57 5.77 11.52 25.71
N GLY A 58 6.47 11.69 26.84
CA GLY A 58 6.59 10.63 27.85
C GLY A 58 5.27 10.42 28.60
N ASN A 59 5.34 9.89 29.83
CA ASN A 59 4.16 9.76 30.69
C ASN A 59 3.62 11.15 31.05
N ILE A 60 2.30 11.29 31.13
CA ILE A 60 1.63 12.52 31.59
C ILE A 60 0.95 12.20 32.93
N ASN A 61 1.31 12.93 33.98
CA ASN A 61 0.80 12.70 35.32
C ASN A 61 0.24 13.98 35.95
N THR A 62 -1.07 14.01 36.15
CA THR A 62 -1.79 15.06 36.89
C THR A 62 -2.47 14.50 38.15
N SER A 63 -2.25 13.21 38.46
CA SER A 63 -2.87 12.52 39.59
C SER A 63 -2.38 13.03 40.95
N THR A 64 -3.21 12.88 41.98
CA THR A 64 -2.78 13.21 43.35
C THR A 64 -3.53 12.39 44.41
N THR A 65 -2.91 12.30 45.59
CA THR A 65 -3.46 11.69 46.80
C THR A 65 -3.43 12.70 47.94
N SER A 66 -4.53 12.85 48.70
CA SER A 66 -4.66 13.88 49.74
C SER A 66 -5.60 13.44 50.86
N SER A 67 -5.47 14.04 52.04
CA SER A 67 -6.41 13.90 53.16
C SER A 67 -7.60 14.88 53.09
N PHE A 68 -7.67 15.68 52.03
CA PHE A 68 -8.68 16.71 51.79
C PHE A 68 -9.21 16.61 50.35
N ASN A 69 -10.27 17.34 50.03
CA ASN A 69 -10.89 17.38 48.69
C ASN A 69 -9.87 17.57 47.55
N ILE A 70 -10.08 16.86 46.44
CA ILE A 70 -9.21 16.82 45.27
C ILE A 70 -9.97 17.19 43.99
N ASP A 71 -9.34 18.02 43.16
CA ASP A 71 -9.72 18.29 41.77
C ASP A 71 -8.45 18.21 40.90
N THR A 72 -8.25 17.10 40.18
CA THR A 72 -7.03 16.90 39.38
C THR A 72 -7.14 17.51 37.98
N GLY A 73 -5.99 17.89 37.44
CA GLY A 73 -5.90 18.48 36.11
C GLY A 73 -6.29 17.47 35.02
N GLY A 74 -7.00 17.93 34.00
CA GLY A 74 -7.23 17.11 32.81
C GLY A 74 -5.98 16.97 31.94
N VAL A 75 -6.09 16.18 30.87
CA VAL A 75 -5.09 16.12 29.79
C VAL A 75 -5.81 16.28 28.46
N ASN A 76 -5.43 17.26 27.65
CA ASN A 76 -5.99 17.50 26.33
C ASN A 76 -4.86 17.62 25.29
N LEU A 77 -4.72 16.60 24.44
CA LEU A 77 -3.74 16.54 23.37
C LEU A 77 -4.47 16.61 22.01
N ASN A 78 -4.00 17.47 21.11
CA ASN A 78 -4.62 17.68 19.80
C ASN A 78 -3.55 17.79 18.69
N ALA A 79 -3.25 16.66 18.04
CA ALA A 79 -2.32 16.58 16.92
C ALA A 79 -3.03 16.74 15.57
N GLY A 80 -2.42 17.45 14.63
CA GLY A 80 -2.81 17.43 13.22
C GLY A 80 -2.18 16.27 12.44
N GLY A 81 -1.13 15.65 12.99
CA GLY A 81 -0.56 14.38 12.55
C GLY A 81 -0.96 13.23 13.47
N ASN A 82 0.03 12.44 13.89
CA ASN A 82 -0.08 11.34 14.86
C ASN A 82 0.07 11.84 16.31
N LEU A 83 -0.39 11.03 17.27
CA LEU A 83 -0.24 11.29 18.70
C LEU A 83 0.37 10.07 19.38
N GLN A 84 1.56 10.21 19.96
CA GLN A 84 2.17 9.22 20.84
C GLN A 84 2.36 9.79 22.25
N THR A 85 1.91 9.06 23.26
CA THR A 85 2.13 9.38 24.68
C THR A 85 2.51 8.12 25.46
N GLY A 86 3.10 8.30 26.65
CA GLY A 86 3.29 7.20 27.59
C GLY A 86 1.99 6.85 28.34
N ALA A 87 2.11 6.53 29.63
CA ALA A 87 0.96 6.40 30.51
C ALA A 87 0.37 7.79 30.83
N VAL A 88 -0.95 7.95 30.71
CA VAL A 88 -1.70 9.15 31.09
C VAL A 88 -2.45 8.87 32.38
N ASN A 89 -2.06 9.51 33.48
CA ASN A 89 -2.66 9.30 34.80
C ASN A 89 -3.17 10.62 35.37
N THR A 90 -4.48 10.71 35.54
CA THR A 90 -5.21 11.84 36.13
C THR A 90 -5.99 11.44 37.39
N SER A 91 -5.71 10.25 37.95
CA SER A 91 -6.49 9.67 39.03
C SER A 91 -6.44 10.50 40.34
N ALA A 92 -7.50 10.38 41.14
CA ALA A 92 -7.67 11.16 42.37
C ALA A 92 -8.03 10.24 43.55
N THR A 93 -7.23 10.28 44.63
CA THR A 93 -7.46 9.41 45.80
C THR A 93 -7.52 10.23 47.09
N VAL A 94 -8.68 10.27 47.75
CA VAL A 94 -8.85 10.91 49.08
C VAL A 94 -8.78 9.87 50.19
N THR A 95 -7.92 10.12 51.17
CA THR A 95 -7.69 9.26 52.35
C THR A 95 -8.20 9.88 53.66
N GLY A 96 -8.94 11.00 53.59
CA GLY A 96 -9.48 11.73 54.73
C GLY A 96 -10.99 11.94 54.63
N SER A 97 -11.58 12.59 55.64
CA SER A 97 -13.05 12.67 55.81
C SER A 97 -13.68 13.90 55.16
N THR A 98 -13.40 14.15 53.88
CA THR A 98 -14.04 15.23 53.11
C THR A 98 -14.44 14.77 51.71
N ASP A 99 -15.58 15.24 51.23
CA ASP A 99 -16.44 14.44 50.34
C ASP A 99 -16.36 14.76 48.83
N ILE A 100 -15.32 15.44 48.35
CA ILE A 100 -15.19 15.76 46.92
C ILE A 100 -13.85 15.26 46.39
N THR A 101 -13.89 14.18 45.62
CA THR A 101 -12.75 13.66 44.85
C THR A 101 -13.10 13.68 43.36
N ARG A 102 -12.30 14.39 42.54
CA ARG A 102 -12.51 14.47 41.08
C ARG A 102 -11.23 14.15 40.32
N ALA A 103 -11.32 13.16 39.43
CA ALA A 103 -10.26 12.79 38.50
C ALA A 103 -10.37 13.60 37.20
N GLY A 104 -9.23 13.93 36.59
CA GLY A 104 -9.17 14.79 35.41
C GLY A 104 -9.67 14.09 34.14
N ASN A 105 -10.44 14.79 33.31
CA ASN A 105 -10.82 14.28 32.00
C ASN A 105 -9.59 14.13 31.08
N VAL A 106 -9.57 13.09 30.26
CA VAL A 106 -8.53 12.84 29.24
C VAL A 106 -9.15 12.94 27.85
N ARG A 107 -8.56 13.77 26.99
CA ARG A 107 -8.92 13.91 25.58
C ARG A 107 -7.68 13.77 24.71
N LEU A 108 -7.66 12.76 23.86
CA LEU A 108 -6.61 12.50 22.87
C LEU A 108 -7.24 12.65 21.47
N ASN A 109 -6.76 13.61 20.67
CA ASN A 109 -7.20 13.83 19.30
C ASN A 109 -6.01 13.79 18.35
N ALA A 110 -6.18 13.12 17.22
CA ALA A 110 -5.24 13.08 16.10
C ALA A 110 -6.01 13.04 14.77
N VAL A 111 -5.35 13.38 13.66
CA VAL A 111 -5.85 13.00 12.32
C VAL A 111 -5.34 11.59 11.98
N GLY A 112 -4.04 11.37 12.23
CA GLY A 112 -3.37 10.08 12.12
C GLY A 112 -3.51 9.20 13.37
N ASN A 113 -2.57 8.30 13.58
CA ASN A 113 -2.65 7.24 14.60
C ASN A 113 -2.52 7.79 16.04
N ILE A 114 -3.21 7.15 16.99
CA ILE A 114 -3.08 7.44 18.43
C ILE A 114 -2.46 6.23 19.14
N ILE A 115 -1.32 6.44 19.80
CA ILE A 115 -0.60 5.44 20.57
C ILE A 115 -0.44 5.94 22.02
N PHE A 116 -0.81 5.13 23.00
CA PHE A 116 -0.62 5.40 24.42
C PHE A 116 -0.27 4.10 25.16
N ASN A 117 0.40 4.19 26.32
CA ASN A 117 0.63 2.99 27.13
C ASN A 117 -0.67 2.60 27.87
N SER A 118 -1.22 3.52 28.66
CA SER A 118 -2.46 3.32 29.43
C SER A 118 -3.11 4.64 29.78
N ILE A 119 -4.41 4.65 30.10
CA ILE A 119 -5.13 5.82 30.62
C ILE A 119 -5.80 5.46 31.96
N ASP A 120 -5.56 6.27 32.99
CA ASP A 120 -6.10 6.10 34.33
C ASP A 120 -6.76 7.40 34.80
N THR A 121 -8.09 7.40 34.86
CA THR A 121 -8.92 8.53 35.32
C THR A 121 -9.76 8.16 36.54
N ARG A 122 -9.33 7.14 37.30
CA ARG A 122 -10.07 6.66 38.49
C ARG A 122 -10.19 7.72 39.59
N ALA A 123 -11.29 7.69 40.30
CA ALA A 123 -11.45 8.45 41.55
C ALA A 123 -11.89 7.53 42.69
N SER A 124 -11.35 7.74 43.90
CA SER A 124 -11.81 7.00 45.09
C SER A 124 -11.62 7.80 46.38
N SER A 125 -12.59 7.68 47.28
CA SER A 125 -12.56 8.15 48.67
C SER A 125 -12.61 6.97 49.63
N THR A 126 -11.64 6.84 50.53
CA THR A 126 -11.59 5.71 51.48
C THR A 126 -12.63 5.79 52.60
N LEU A 127 -13.40 6.88 52.71
CA LEU A 127 -14.33 7.12 53.82
C LEU A 127 -15.75 7.54 53.38
N SER A 128 -15.90 8.26 52.27
CA SER A 128 -17.20 8.80 51.85
C SER A 128 -17.80 8.17 50.60
N GLN A 129 -17.01 7.41 49.81
CA GLN A 129 -17.41 6.84 48.52
C GLN A 129 -17.82 7.89 47.45
N ASN A 130 -17.42 9.16 47.61
CA ASN A 130 -17.79 10.30 46.76
C ASN A 130 -16.72 10.69 45.71
N GLY A 131 -16.21 9.71 44.97
CA GLY A 131 -15.25 9.88 43.88
C GLY A 131 -15.91 9.99 42.51
N ASN A 132 -15.45 10.97 41.73
CA ASN A 132 -15.93 11.28 40.39
C ASN A 132 -14.81 10.96 39.39
N ALA A 133 -14.93 9.86 38.64
CA ALA A 133 -13.94 9.50 37.62
C ALA A 133 -13.96 10.48 36.44
N GLY A 134 -12.81 10.66 35.80
CA GLY A 134 -12.67 11.52 34.63
C GLY A 134 -13.17 10.83 33.36
N ASN A 135 -13.85 11.59 32.50
CA ASN A 135 -14.25 11.10 31.18
C ASN A 135 -13.03 10.99 30.25
N ILE A 136 -13.05 9.96 29.39
CA ILE A 136 -11.99 9.64 28.44
C ILE A 136 -12.58 9.70 27.03
N LEU A 137 -12.00 10.55 26.17
CA LEU A 137 -12.24 10.53 24.74
C LEU A 137 -10.92 10.30 24.01
N VAL A 138 -10.87 9.27 23.18
CA VAL A 138 -9.80 9.03 22.21
C VAL A 138 -10.41 9.12 20.82
N SER A 139 -9.89 9.98 19.96
CA SER A 139 -10.56 10.33 18.70
C SER A 139 -9.54 10.54 17.58
N THR A 140 -9.51 9.60 16.64
CA THR A 140 -8.83 9.79 15.35
C THR A 140 -9.82 9.65 14.20
N GLN A 141 -9.63 10.47 13.16
CA GLN A 141 -10.52 10.50 12.00
C GLN A 141 -10.24 9.32 11.06
N ARG A 142 -8.96 9.09 10.75
CA ARG A 142 -8.52 8.04 9.81
C ARG A 142 -7.70 6.95 10.49
N GLY A 143 -6.93 7.27 11.53
CA GLY A 143 -5.91 6.38 12.10
C GLY A 143 -6.41 5.21 12.94
N THR A 144 -5.45 4.39 13.38
CA THR A 144 -5.62 3.38 14.44
C THR A 144 -5.55 4.01 15.83
N VAL A 145 -6.12 3.33 16.83
CA VAL A 145 -5.99 3.65 18.26
C VAL A 145 -5.33 2.46 18.96
N ARG A 146 -4.24 2.68 19.70
CA ARG A 146 -3.42 1.62 20.30
C ARG A 146 -3.05 1.91 21.75
N GLY A 147 -3.69 1.21 22.68
CA GLY A 147 -3.33 1.20 24.10
C GLY A 147 -2.42 0.02 24.43
N LEU A 148 -1.14 0.24 24.70
CA LEU A 148 -0.10 -0.82 24.64
C LEU A 148 0.15 -1.60 25.94
N GLU A 149 -0.28 -1.10 27.10
CA GLU A 149 0.03 -1.66 28.43
C GLU A 149 -1.21 -1.60 29.36
N THR A 150 -1.06 -1.93 30.64
CA THR A 150 -2.07 -1.69 31.69
C THR A 150 -1.67 -0.51 32.57
N ALA A 151 -2.64 0.22 33.13
CA ALA A 151 -2.34 1.29 34.08
C ALA A 151 -1.63 0.73 35.33
N ALA A 152 -0.69 1.51 35.90
CA ALA A 152 0.30 1.00 36.87
C ALA A 152 -0.25 0.43 38.19
N SER A 153 -1.53 0.67 38.49
CA SER A 153 -2.26 0.04 39.60
C SER A 153 -3.63 -0.50 39.17
N SER A 154 -3.73 -0.99 37.93
CA SER A 154 -4.91 -1.65 37.36
C SER A 154 -4.53 -2.87 36.51
N THR A 155 -5.53 -3.70 36.21
CA THR A 155 -5.46 -4.77 35.19
C THR A 155 -5.94 -4.30 33.82
N PHE A 156 -6.47 -3.09 33.71
CA PHE A 156 -7.06 -2.53 32.49
C PHE A 156 -6.10 -1.55 31.78
N THR A 157 -6.23 -1.43 30.45
CA THR A 157 -5.48 -0.46 29.64
C THR A 157 -6.09 0.93 29.73
N ILE A 158 -7.42 0.99 29.89
CA ILE A 158 -8.18 2.20 30.16
C ILE A 158 -9.02 1.96 31.41
N ASP A 159 -8.85 2.77 32.45
CA ASP A 159 -9.58 2.62 33.71
C ASP A 159 -10.17 3.96 34.19
N ALA A 160 -11.50 4.06 34.10
CA ALA A 160 -12.33 5.19 34.52
C ALA A 160 -13.31 4.78 35.63
N ARG A 161 -12.92 3.83 36.49
CA ARG A 161 -13.73 3.39 37.63
C ARG A 161 -13.80 4.39 38.77
N SER A 162 -14.90 4.35 39.52
CA SER A 162 -15.13 5.16 40.71
C SER A 162 -15.99 4.43 41.74
N ASP A 163 -16.12 5.03 42.91
CA ASP A 163 -17.09 4.68 43.95
C ASP A 163 -18.42 5.47 43.82
N GLU A 164 -18.41 6.71 43.32
CA GLU A 164 -19.65 7.51 43.10
C GLU A 164 -20.00 7.72 41.61
N SER A 165 -19.22 8.55 40.91
CA SER A 165 -19.68 9.28 39.73
C SER A 165 -18.83 8.99 38.49
N ARG A 166 -19.45 9.20 37.34
CA ARG A 166 -19.49 8.20 36.27
C ARG A 166 -18.51 8.54 35.16
N GLY A 167 -17.33 7.91 35.21
CA GLY A 167 -16.35 8.00 34.14
C GLY A 167 -16.85 7.26 32.90
N SER A 168 -17.00 7.97 31.79
CA SER A 168 -17.31 7.37 30.49
C SER A 168 -16.06 7.26 29.62
N VAL A 169 -16.04 6.26 28.74
CA VAL A 169 -15.00 6.08 27.72
C VAL A 169 -15.66 6.14 26.34
N GLU A 170 -15.13 6.95 25.44
CA GLU A 170 -15.54 7.02 24.04
C GLU A 170 -14.30 6.94 23.15
N ILE A 171 -14.29 5.99 22.21
CA ILE A 171 -13.20 5.78 21.24
C ILE A 171 -13.78 5.93 19.83
N LEU A 172 -13.26 6.91 19.09
CA LEU A 172 -13.49 7.09 17.65
C LEU A 172 -12.20 6.70 16.91
N HIS A 173 -12.32 5.86 15.88
CA HIS A 173 -11.22 5.48 15.00
C HIS A 173 -11.69 5.27 13.56
N GLY A 174 -10.82 5.54 12.59
CA GLY A 174 -10.94 5.01 11.22
C GLY A 174 -10.41 3.58 11.09
N GLY A 175 -9.43 3.19 11.95
CA GLY A 175 -8.78 1.88 11.86
C GLY A 175 -7.57 1.87 10.92
N GLY A 176 -7.15 3.02 10.40
CA GLY A 176 -6.11 3.17 9.39
C GLY A 176 -6.58 2.73 8.00
N VAL A 177 -5.78 3.04 6.98
CA VAL A 177 -6.01 2.75 5.54
C VAL A 177 -6.43 1.31 5.18
N ASP A 178 -6.33 0.38 6.13
CA ASP A 178 -6.65 -1.04 5.98
C ASP A 178 -8.02 -1.43 6.59
N ASN A 179 -8.79 -0.44 7.08
CA ASN A 179 -10.07 -0.55 7.80
C ASN A 179 -10.04 -1.55 8.96
N VAL A 180 -9.01 -1.46 9.82
CA VAL A 180 -8.71 -2.51 10.79
C VAL A 180 -9.69 -2.48 11.98
N PRO A 181 -10.40 -3.60 12.27
CA PRO A 181 -11.26 -3.74 13.44
C PRO A 181 -10.57 -3.36 14.76
N PHE A 182 -11.27 -2.67 15.66
CA PHE A 182 -10.75 -2.40 17.00
C PHE A 182 -10.89 -3.64 17.89
N ILE A 183 -9.80 -4.07 18.52
CA ILE A 183 -9.77 -5.28 19.35
C ILE A 183 -9.43 -4.93 20.79
N VAL A 184 -10.33 -5.24 21.71
CA VAL A 184 -10.02 -5.23 23.15
C VAL A 184 -9.27 -6.52 23.48
N GLY A 185 -8.19 -6.42 24.25
CA GLY A 185 -7.25 -7.51 24.52
C GLY A 185 -6.15 -7.72 23.46
N ASP A 186 -6.12 -6.92 22.39
CA ASP A 186 -5.04 -6.94 21.40
C ASP A 186 -4.78 -5.53 20.82
N ALA A 187 -3.60 -4.97 21.07
CA ALA A 187 -3.16 -3.68 20.52
C ALA A 187 -2.04 -3.81 19.46
N THR A 188 -1.96 -4.95 18.78
CA THR A 188 -0.99 -5.19 17.69
C THR A 188 -1.18 -4.20 16.54
N ILE A 189 -2.42 -3.93 16.13
CA ILE A 189 -2.73 -3.02 15.01
C ILE A 189 -3.74 -1.93 15.43
N ASN A 190 -4.96 -2.30 15.84
CA ASN A 190 -5.99 -1.35 16.34
C ASN A 190 -6.71 -1.96 17.56
N GLY A 191 -6.61 -1.33 18.73
CA GLY A 191 -7.15 -1.92 19.97
C GLY A 191 -6.48 -1.52 21.29
N THR A 192 -6.78 -2.26 22.35
CA THR A 192 -6.16 -2.12 23.69
C THR A 192 -5.60 -3.46 24.18
N PHE A 193 -4.39 -3.45 24.74
CA PHE A 193 -3.66 -4.64 25.23
C PHE A 193 -4.44 -5.45 26.28
N SER A 194 -5.23 -4.75 27.10
CA SER A 194 -6.17 -5.34 28.06
C SER A 194 -7.54 -4.67 27.92
N GLY A 195 -8.45 -4.99 28.83
CA GLY A 195 -9.81 -4.45 28.87
C GLY A 195 -9.89 -2.94 29.12
N ILE A 196 -11.12 -2.43 28.96
CA ILE A 196 -11.55 -1.06 29.26
C ILE A 196 -12.56 -1.12 30.41
N ALA A 197 -12.43 -0.27 31.43
CA ALA A 197 -13.32 -0.28 32.60
C ALA A 197 -13.90 1.10 32.93
N THR A 198 -15.19 1.11 33.26
CA THR A 198 -15.91 2.19 33.95
C THR A 198 -16.53 1.63 35.24
N LYS A 199 -17.13 2.49 36.09
CA LYS A 199 -17.59 2.09 37.44
C LYS A 199 -18.32 0.74 37.49
N ASN A 200 -19.35 0.58 36.66
CA ASN A 200 -20.21 -0.61 36.64
C ASN A 200 -20.01 -1.51 35.41
N GLN A 201 -18.99 -1.28 34.57
CA GLN A 201 -18.77 -2.06 33.33
C GLN A 201 -17.29 -2.40 33.13
N SER A 202 -16.99 -3.63 32.72
CA SER A 202 -15.68 -4.01 32.18
C SER A 202 -15.83 -4.67 30.81
N LEU A 203 -15.28 -4.02 29.80
CA LEU A 203 -15.16 -4.56 28.46
C LEU A 203 -13.89 -5.41 28.41
N ASN A 204 -14.07 -6.72 28.34
CA ASN A 204 -12.98 -7.70 28.26
C ASN A 204 -12.65 -7.99 26.79
N SER A 205 -11.80 -8.99 26.51
CA SER A 205 -11.31 -9.19 25.14
C SER A 205 -12.41 -9.59 24.15
N GLN A 206 -12.52 -8.81 23.07
CA GLN A 206 -13.45 -8.98 21.94
C GLN A 206 -13.06 -8.05 20.77
N SER A 207 -13.55 -8.34 19.56
CA SER A 207 -13.29 -7.57 18.34
C SER A 207 -14.54 -6.85 17.82
N PHE A 208 -14.35 -5.70 17.17
CA PHE A 208 -15.39 -4.87 16.57
C PHE A 208 -15.14 -4.71 15.07
N ALA A 209 -15.66 -5.66 14.29
CA ALA A 209 -15.39 -5.78 12.85
C ALA A 209 -16.27 -4.92 11.95
N GLU A 210 -17.46 -4.53 12.40
CA GLU A 210 -18.43 -3.77 11.62
C GLU A 210 -18.34 -2.26 11.95
N PRO A 211 -18.45 -1.35 10.97
CA PRO A 211 -18.53 0.08 11.21
C PRO A 211 -19.73 0.51 12.05
N GLY A 212 -19.61 1.70 12.65
CA GLY A 212 -20.65 2.35 13.42
C GLY A 212 -20.44 2.30 14.94
N ARG A 213 -21.51 2.64 15.66
CA ARG A 213 -21.48 3.00 17.08
C ARG A 213 -21.95 1.87 17.98
N LEU A 214 -21.02 1.22 18.68
CA LEU A 214 -21.31 0.24 19.72
C LEU A 214 -21.26 0.92 21.10
N THR A 215 -22.23 0.61 21.96
CA THR A 215 -22.35 1.20 23.30
C THR A 215 -22.59 0.11 24.34
N PHE A 216 -21.74 0.09 25.38
CA PHE A 216 -21.82 -0.81 26.52
C PHE A 216 -22.17 -0.01 27.78
N GLY A 217 -22.97 -0.59 28.67
CA GLY A 217 -23.48 0.09 29.86
C GLY A 217 -24.70 0.98 29.61
N ASN A 218 -24.99 1.88 30.54
CA ASN A 218 -26.20 2.73 30.48
C ASN A 218 -25.91 4.06 29.78
N ILE A 219 -26.75 4.45 28.82
CA ILE A 219 -26.53 5.55 27.86
C ILE A 219 -26.28 6.91 28.53
N GLU A 220 -26.95 7.19 29.64
CA GLU A 220 -26.81 8.44 30.39
C GLU A 220 -25.59 8.45 31.34
N GLU A 221 -25.06 7.28 31.70
CA GLU A 221 -24.78 7.07 33.12
C GLU A 221 -23.63 6.13 33.52
N ASP A 222 -23.09 5.29 32.65
CA ASP A 222 -21.83 4.54 32.87
C ASP A 222 -21.56 3.78 31.58
N ARG A 223 -20.79 4.38 30.65
CA ARG A 223 -20.74 3.90 29.27
C ARG A 223 -19.34 3.77 28.69
N ILE A 224 -19.13 2.70 27.92
CA ILE A 224 -18.00 2.52 27.02
C ILE A 224 -18.57 2.54 25.60
N ILE A 225 -18.10 3.47 24.77
CA ILE A 225 -18.51 3.62 23.37
C ILE A 225 -17.29 3.34 22.49
N ILE A 226 -17.46 2.45 21.53
CA ILE A 226 -16.51 2.25 20.43
C ILE A 226 -17.25 2.64 19.15
N ASN A 227 -16.67 3.55 18.36
CA ASN A 227 -17.26 4.07 17.15
C ASN A 227 -16.25 3.97 16.00
N PHE A 228 -16.42 2.93 15.20
CA PHE A 228 -15.65 2.70 13.98
C PHE A 228 -16.26 3.60 12.89
N GLN A 229 -15.47 4.53 12.36
CA GLN A 229 -15.80 5.42 11.26
C GLN A 229 -15.18 4.89 9.97
N ASN A 230 -15.93 4.97 8.87
CA ASN A 230 -15.57 4.52 7.53
C ASN A 230 -16.59 5.15 6.58
N SER A 231 -16.16 5.94 5.59
CA SER A 231 -17.00 6.35 4.46
C SER A 231 -16.90 5.32 3.33
N ALA A 232 -17.96 5.16 2.54
CA ALA A 232 -17.92 4.20 1.43
C ALA A 232 -17.19 4.80 0.20
N PRO A 233 -16.31 4.02 -0.46
CA PRO A 233 -15.60 4.48 -1.64
C PRO A 233 -16.56 4.71 -2.80
N THR A 234 -16.13 5.52 -3.75
CA THR A 234 -16.88 5.91 -4.93
C THR A 234 -16.23 5.38 -6.20
N LEU A 235 -17.04 5.04 -7.20
CA LEU A 235 -16.59 4.60 -8.53
C LEU A 235 -17.36 5.37 -9.62
N PRO A 236 -16.69 6.05 -10.56
CA PRO A 236 -17.34 6.83 -11.61
C PRO A 236 -18.27 5.99 -12.50
N GLN A 237 -19.42 6.55 -12.86
CA GLN A 237 -20.39 5.87 -13.73
C GLN A 237 -19.99 5.97 -15.21
N ILE A 238 -20.02 4.86 -15.94
CA ILE A 238 -19.83 4.83 -17.39
C ILE A 238 -21.15 5.16 -18.10
N VAL A 239 -21.09 6.09 -19.06
CA VAL A 239 -22.26 6.60 -19.81
C VAL A 239 -22.37 6.03 -21.22
N ALA A 240 -21.26 5.54 -21.80
CA ALA A 240 -21.20 4.99 -23.15
C ALA A 240 -20.92 3.48 -23.13
N PRO A 241 -21.64 2.64 -23.90
CA PRO A 241 -21.35 1.22 -23.99
C PRO A 241 -20.03 0.96 -24.72
N LEU A 242 -19.35 -0.12 -24.34
CA LEU A 242 -18.21 -0.68 -25.09
C LEU A 242 -18.72 -1.31 -26.39
N ASN A 243 -17.92 -1.32 -27.48
CA ASN A 243 -18.42 -1.74 -28.81
C ASN A 243 -17.69 -2.99 -29.31
N THR A 244 -18.42 -4.03 -29.70
CA THR A 244 -17.86 -5.24 -30.32
C THR A 244 -18.73 -5.76 -31.48
N ASN A 245 -18.24 -6.76 -32.20
CA ASN A 245 -18.99 -7.48 -33.22
C ASN A 245 -19.57 -8.79 -32.65
N GLN A 246 -20.61 -9.32 -33.30
CA GLN A 246 -21.22 -10.60 -32.93
C GLN A 246 -20.18 -11.72 -32.85
N ASN A 247 -20.18 -12.47 -31.73
CA ASN A 247 -19.22 -13.53 -31.41
C ASN A 247 -17.75 -13.07 -31.36
N GLN A 248 -17.46 -11.79 -31.10
CA GLN A 248 -16.09 -11.29 -30.86
C GLN A 248 -15.93 -10.76 -29.43
N PRO A 249 -14.78 -11.00 -28.78
CA PRO A 249 -14.44 -10.38 -27.51
C PRO A 249 -14.19 -8.87 -27.68
N ILE A 250 -14.27 -8.13 -26.58
CA ILE A 250 -13.70 -6.77 -26.47
C ILE A 250 -12.66 -6.73 -25.36
N SER A 251 -11.44 -6.31 -25.72
CA SER A 251 -10.36 -6.01 -24.79
C SER A 251 -10.39 -4.54 -24.37
N PHE A 252 -10.15 -4.25 -23.08
CA PHE A 252 -10.13 -2.91 -22.51
C PHE A 252 -9.31 -2.85 -21.22
N ILE A 253 -9.02 -1.64 -20.74
CA ILE A 253 -8.32 -1.38 -19.46
C ILE A 253 -9.15 -0.37 -18.66
N LEU A 254 -9.39 -0.62 -17.37
CA LEU A 254 -10.29 0.22 -16.54
C LEU A 254 -9.87 1.70 -16.50
N ALA A 255 -8.57 1.97 -16.39
CA ALA A 255 -8.02 3.33 -16.44
C ALA A 255 -8.37 4.07 -17.75
N THR A 256 -8.44 3.37 -18.89
CA THR A 256 -8.84 3.98 -20.19
C THR A 256 -10.33 4.29 -20.27
N LEU A 257 -11.15 3.74 -19.36
CA LEU A 257 -12.57 4.04 -19.20
C LEU A 257 -12.84 5.12 -18.14
N GLY A 258 -11.79 5.69 -17.53
CA GLY A 258 -11.92 6.67 -16.45
C GLY A 258 -12.33 6.09 -15.09
N LEU A 259 -12.24 4.76 -14.92
CA LEU A 259 -12.63 4.06 -13.69
C LEU A 259 -11.50 4.11 -12.64
N PHE A 260 -11.33 5.28 -12.05
CA PHE A 260 -10.50 5.50 -10.88
C PHE A 260 -11.40 5.55 -9.64
N PRO A 261 -11.20 4.67 -8.64
CA PRO A 261 -11.92 4.79 -7.38
C PRO A 261 -11.41 6.00 -6.61
N THR A 262 -12.29 6.63 -5.82
CA THR A 262 -11.89 7.66 -4.85
C THR A 262 -12.63 7.47 -3.54
N ASP A 263 -11.93 7.69 -2.44
CA ASP A 263 -12.43 7.53 -1.08
C ASP A 263 -12.41 8.87 -0.31
N ALA A 264 -12.98 8.93 0.89
CA ALA A 264 -13.04 10.14 1.73
C ALA A 264 -12.28 10.01 3.06
N ASP A 265 -11.90 8.77 3.42
CA ASP A 265 -11.03 8.39 4.53
C ASP A 265 -9.64 7.99 3.97
N ASP A 266 -9.40 8.27 2.67
CA ASP A 266 -8.31 7.81 1.80
C ASP A 266 -7.84 6.37 2.16
N ASP A 267 -8.79 5.43 2.21
CA ASP A 267 -8.55 4.01 2.50
C ASP A 267 -8.02 3.22 1.28
N ASN A 268 -7.45 2.03 1.52
CA ASN A 268 -6.92 1.13 0.48
C ASN A 268 -8.06 0.46 -0.33
N VAL A 269 -8.53 1.14 -1.38
CA VAL A 269 -9.64 0.70 -2.24
C VAL A 269 -9.22 -0.30 -3.33
N ALA A 270 -9.98 -1.38 -3.47
CA ALA A 270 -9.89 -2.35 -4.57
C ALA A 270 -11.13 -2.29 -5.47
N ILE A 271 -10.98 -2.49 -6.79
CA ILE A 271 -12.13 -2.67 -7.71
C ILE A 271 -12.47 -4.16 -7.76
N GLN A 272 -13.74 -4.49 -7.55
CA GLN A 272 -14.27 -5.87 -7.62
C GLN A 272 -15.38 -6.00 -8.67
N ILE A 273 -15.48 -7.17 -9.27
CA ILE A 273 -16.60 -7.52 -10.16
C ILE A 273 -17.82 -7.81 -9.30
N SER A 274 -18.86 -7.00 -9.44
CA SER A 274 -20.13 -7.17 -8.73
C SER A 274 -21.06 -8.14 -9.45
N THR A 275 -21.19 -8.04 -10.78
CA THR A 275 -21.97 -8.99 -11.60
C THR A 275 -21.36 -9.20 -12.99
N ILE A 276 -21.71 -10.32 -13.62
CA ILE A 276 -21.41 -10.64 -15.02
C ILE A 276 -22.70 -11.16 -15.66
N LEU A 277 -23.02 -10.78 -16.90
CA LEU A 277 -24.18 -11.29 -17.62
C LEU A 277 -24.11 -12.83 -17.75
N PRO A 278 -25.19 -13.58 -17.39
CA PRO A 278 -25.20 -15.03 -17.54
C PRO A 278 -24.94 -15.49 -18.97
N GLY A 279 -23.94 -16.37 -19.14
CA GLY A 279 -23.52 -16.88 -20.45
C GLY A 279 -22.45 -16.05 -21.17
N ALA A 280 -22.05 -14.90 -20.62
CA ALA A 280 -20.84 -14.20 -21.05
C ALA A 280 -19.58 -14.84 -20.44
N ILE A 281 -18.42 -14.53 -21.01
CA ILE A 281 -17.10 -14.87 -20.45
C ILE A 281 -16.36 -13.56 -20.15
N PHE A 282 -15.73 -13.47 -18.99
CA PHE A 282 -14.88 -12.36 -18.58
C PHE A 282 -13.51 -12.92 -18.20
N THR A 283 -12.45 -12.37 -18.78
CA THR A 283 -11.07 -12.83 -18.61
C THR A 283 -10.11 -11.68 -18.28
N SER A 284 -9.05 -11.96 -17.53
CA SER A 284 -7.85 -11.12 -17.44
C SER A 284 -6.64 -11.99 -17.77
N ASN A 285 -5.81 -11.57 -18.73
CA ASN A 285 -4.62 -12.31 -19.18
C ASN A 285 -4.87 -13.80 -19.54
N GLY A 286 -6.12 -14.17 -19.87
CA GLY A 286 -6.57 -15.53 -20.17
C GLY A 286 -7.16 -16.33 -19.00
N GLU A 287 -7.08 -15.87 -17.75
CA GLU A 287 -7.78 -16.50 -16.62
C GLU A 287 -9.21 -15.98 -16.47
N ILE A 288 -10.17 -16.88 -16.19
CA ILE A 288 -11.62 -16.57 -16.13
C ILE A 288 -11.97 -15.93 -14.78
N LEU A 289 -12.48 -14.70 -14.86
CA LEU A 289 -12.94 -13.89 -13.73
C LEU A 289 -14.41 -14.16 -13.37
N ARG A 290 -14.77 -13.86 -12.12
CA ARG A 290 -16.06 -14.15 -11.48
C ARG A 290 -16.53 -12.97 -10.61
N PRO A 291 -17.83 -12.89 -10.27
CA PRO A 291 -18.31 -11.99 -9.24
C PRO A 291 -17.61 -12.24 -7.90
N GLY A 292 -17.08 -11.17 -7.30
CA GLY A 292 -16.23 -11.19 -6.10
C GLY A 292 -14.72 -11.15 -6.38
N ASP A 293 -14.28 -11.37 -7.63
CA ASP A 293 -12.87 -11.27 -7.98
C ASP A 293 -12.44 -9.79 -8.06
N THR A 294 -11.23 -9.52 -7.58
CA THR A 294 -10.59 -8.19 -7.60
C THR A 294 -9.82 -7.99 -8.91
N ILE A 295 -9.89 -6.79 -9.47
CA ILE A 295 -9.24 -6.42 -10.74
C ILE A 295 -8.50 -5.09 -10.58
N THR A 296 -7.30 -4.99 -11.17
CA THR A 296 -6.48 -3.77 -11.09
C THR A 296 -6.82 -2.77 -12.18
N SER A 297 -6.62 -1.48 -11.92
CA SER A 297 -6.95 -0.40 -12.87
C SER A 297 -6.23 -0.51 -14.23
N ARG A 298 -5.07 -1.20 -14.24
CA ARG A 298 -4.20 -1.45 -15.40
C ARG A 298 -4.34 -2.87 -16.00
N SER A 299 -5.20 -3.73 -15.45
CA SER A 299 -5.45 -5.08 -16.00
C SER A 299 -5.91 -5.02 -17.46
N ASN A 300 -5.35 -5.88 -18.33
CA ASN A 300 -5.85 -6.09 -19.68
C ASN A 300 -7.04 -7.07 -19.63
N LEU A 301 -8.22 -6.49 -19.59
CA LEU A 301 -9.49 -7.17 -19.39
C LEU A 301 -10.15 -7.50 -20.72
N GLU A 302 -10.81 -8.64 -20.80
CA GLU A 302 -11.46 -9.13 -22.02
C GLU A 302 -12.88 -9.63 -21.70
N PHE A 303 -13.89 -9.06 -22.34
CA PHE A 303 -15.28 -9.48 -22.18
C PHE A 303 -15.84 -10.05 -23.49
N THR A 304 -16.38 -11.27 -23.44
CA THR A 304 -17.05 -11.94 -24.55
C THR A 304 -18.55 -12.04 -24.27
N PRO A 305 -19.41 -11.35 -25.03
CA PRO A 305 -20.86 -11.51 -24.93
C PRO A 305 -21.32 -12.97 -25.19
N PRO A 306 -22.51 -13.37 -24.73
CA PRO A 306 -23.05 -14.70 -25.02
C PRO A 306 -23.15 -14.95 -26.53
N THR A 307 -22.93 -16.20 -26.96
CA THR A 307 -22.89 -16.55 -28.39
C THR A 307 -24.19 -16.18 -29.12
N GLY A 308 -24.07 -15.51 -30.27
CA GLY A 308 -25.19 -15.03 -31.07
C GLY A 308 -25.79 -13.68 -30.66
N THR A 309 -25.41 -13.09 -29.53
CA THR A 309 -25.97 -11.79 -29.07
C THR A 309 -25.74 -10.66 -30.09
N THR A 310 -26.72 -9.76 -30.23
CA THR A 310 -26.64 -8.53 -31.04
C THR A 310 -27.40 -7.39 -30.37
N GLY A 311 -27.04 -6.15 -30.66
CA GLY A 311 -27.63 -4.93 -30.10
C GLY A 311 -27.09 -4.56 -28.70
N THR A 312 -27.78 -3.63 -28.04
CA THR A 312 -27.37 -3.06 -26.76
C THR A 312 -27.62 -3.99 -25.57
N ILE A 313 -26.54 -4.36 -24.87
CA ILE A 313 -26.54 -5.02 -23.57
C ILE A 313 -26.30 -3.93 -22.51
N ASN A 314 -27.34 -3.42 -21.85
CA ASN A 314 -27.19 -2.31 -20.89
C ASN A 314 -26.37 -2.68 -19.63
N ASN A 315 -26.50 -3.93 -19.17
CA ASN A 315 -25.79 -4.46 -17.99
C ASN A 315 -25.01 -5.71 -18.42
N ALA A 316 -23.87 -5.54 -19.10
CA ALA A 316 -23.02 -6.63 -19.54
C ALA A 316 -22.17 -7.20 -18.38
N PHE A 317 -21.71 -6.31 -17.51
CA PHE A 317 -21.16 -6.60 -16.19
C PHE A 317 -21.37 -5.37 -15.28
N SER A 318 -21.12 -5.51 -13.99
CA SER A 318 -21.05 -4.38 -13.07
C SER A 318 -19.86 -4.49 -12.13
N LEU A 319 -19.30 -3.34 -11.75
CA LEU A 319 -18.13 -3.19 -10.88
C LEU A 319 -18.49 -2.40 -9.63
N VAL A 320 -17.81 -2.68 -8.52
CA VAL A 320 -17.84 -1.86 -7.30
C VAL A 320 -16.41 -1.53 -6.87
N ALA A 321 -16.23 -0.38 -6.25
CA ALA A 321 -15.06 -0.11 -5.44
C ALA A 321 -15.32 -0.61 -4.00
N SER A 322 -14.31 -1.16 -3.32
CA SER A 322 -14.42 -1.69 -1.96
C SER A 322 -13.17 -1.39 -1.14
N ASP A 323 -13.38 -0.85 0.05
CA ASP A 323 -12.38 -0.57 1.10
C ASP A 323 -12.13 -1.79 2.03
N ARG A 324 -12.70 -2.97 1.65
CA ARG A 324 -12.83 -4.27 2.36
C ARG A 324 -14.02 -4.42 3.30
N VAL A 325 -14.66 -3.34 3.75
CA VAL A 325 -15.68 -3.33 4.80
C VAL A 325 -17.03 -2.79 4.29
N SER A 326 -16.96 -1.85 3.35
CA SER A 326 -18.06 -1.28 2.59
C SER A 326 -17.83 -1.42 1.07
N ASN A 327 -18.78 -0.91 0.27
CA ASN A 327 -18.73 -0.94 -1.18
C ASN A 327 -19.40 0.30 -1.78
N SER A 328 -18.90 0.76 -2.94
CA SER A 328 -19.56 1.77 -3.76
C SER A 328 -20.93 1.31 -4.27
N THR A 329 -21.75 2.26 -4.71
CA THR A 329 -22.84 1.93 -5.64
C THR A 329 -22.28 1.22 -6.88
N PRO A 330 -22.92 0.14 -7.40
CA PRO A 330 -22.43 -0.54 -8.59
C PRO A 330 -22.38 0.36 -9.82
N THR A 331 -21.26 0.35 -10.51
CA THR A 331 -21.11 0.90 -11.87
C THR A 331 -21.47 -0.18 -12.87
N ASN A 332 -22.58 -0.01 -13.58
CA ASN A 332 -22.96 -0.91 -14.67
C ASN A 332 -22.18 -0.54 -15.94
N VAL A 333 -21.71 -1.54 -16.67
CA VAL A 333 -21.01 -1.35 -17.95
C VAL A 333 -21.84 -2.01 -19.05
N GLY A 334 -22.19 -1.21 -20.06
CA GLY A 334 -22.92 -1.67 -21.23
C GLY A 334 -22.01 -2.13 -22.36
N VAL A 335 -22.52 -3.01 -23.23
CA VAL A 335 -21.83 -3.45 -24.46
C VAL A 335 -22.81 -3.40 -25.63
N GLU A 336 -22.45 -2.71 -26.71
CA GLU A 336 -23.13 -2.72 -27.99
C GLU A 336 -22.51 -3.79 -28.91
N VAL A 337 -23.34 -4.70 -29.43
CA VAL A 337 -22.88 -5.85 -30.23
C VAL A 337 -23.38 -5.75 -31.67
N ALA A 338 -22.53 -5.28 -32.58
CA ALA A 338 -22.84 -5.14 -33.99
C ALA A 338 -23.07 -6.50 -34.68
N SER A 339 -24.17 -6.64 -35.40
CA SER A 339 -24.48 -7.85 -36.18
C SER A 339 -23.51 -8.00 -37.36
N THR A 340 -22.80 -9.14 -37.43
CA THR A 340 -22.03 -9.50 -38.62
C THR A 340 -22.98 -9.93 -39.73
N ASN A 341 -23.50 -8.95 -40.50
CA ASN A 341 -24.25 -9.24 -41.72
C ASN A 341 -23.37 -10.14 -42.62
N PRO A 342 -23.92 -11.24 -43.19
CA PRO A 342 -23.18 -12.02 -44.17
C PRO A 342 -22.82 -11.11 -45.36
N PRO A 343 -21.68 -11.35 -46.04
CA PRO A 343 -21.39 -10.69 -47.30
C PRO A 343 -22.59 -10.85 -48.24
N ILE A 344 -23.05 -9.75 -48.84
CA ILE A 344 -24.06 -9.83 -49.90
C ILE A 344 -23.44 -10.62 -51.03
N GLU A 345 -23.99 -11.81 -51.29
CA GLU A 345 -23.54 -12.67 -52.37
C GLU A 345 -23.61 -11.88 -53.69
N PRO A 346 -22.50 -11.77 -54.45
CA PRO A 346 -22.53 -11.00 -55.69
C PRO A 346 -23.58 -11.61 -56.63
N PRO A 347 -24.35 -10.80 -57.36
CA PRO A 347 -25.43 -11.30 -58.20
C PRO A 347 -24.87 -12.33 -59.21
N PRO A 348 -25.60 -13.42 -59.50
CA PRO A 348 -25.12 -14.47 -60.38
C PRO A 348 -24.59 -13.92 -61.70
N ILE A 349 -23.32 -14.21 -62.00
CA ILE A 349 -22.70 -13.81 -63.27
C ILE A 349 -23.46 -14.51 -64.39
N GLU A 350 -24.07 -13.73 -65.29
CA GLU A 350 -24.77 -14.28 -66.45
C GLU A 350 -23.80 -15.12 -67.30
N PRO A 351 -24.21 -16.31 -67.78
CA PRO A 351 -23.36 -17.14 -68.60
C PRO A 351 -23.00 -16.42 -69.90
N PRO A 352 -21.74 -16.49 -70.38
CA PRO A 352 -21.32 -15.78 -71.57
C PRO A 352 -22.09 -16.24 -72.82
N PRO A 353 -22.36 -15.35 -73.78
CA PRO A 353 -23.03 -15.72 -75.03
C PRO A 353 -22.26 -16.82 -75.79
N ILE A 354 -23.00 -17.81 -76.30
CA ILE A 354 -22.43 -18.88 -77.12
C ILE A 354 -22.05 -18.31 -78.49
N GLU A 355 -20.75 -18.38 -78.84
CA GLU A 355 -20.29 -17.98 -80.18
C GLU A 355 -20.83 -18.93 -81.27
N PRO A 356 -21.24 -18.40 -82.44
CA PRO A 356 -21.62 -19.22 -83.59
C PRO A 356 -20.39 -19.88 -84.24
N PRO A 357 -20.55 -21.07 -84.88
CA PRO A 357 -19.44 -21.80 -85.47
C PRO A 357 -18.84 -21.09 -86.71
N PRO A 358 -17.54 -21.31 -87.00
CA PRO A 358 -16.86 -20.67 -88.12
C PRO A 358 -17.36 -21.17 -89.49
N VAL A 359 -17.40 -20.25 -90.46
CA VAL A 359 -17.73 -20.54 -91.87
C VAL A 359 -16.43 -20.64 -92.68
N GLU A 360 -16.19 -21.79 -93.31
CA GLU A 360 -15.09 -21.96 -94.26
C GLU A 360 -15.34 -21.16 -95.55
N ASN A 361 -14.26 -20.59 -96.12
CA ASN A 361 -14.26 -20.02 -97.48
C ASN A 361 -13.01 -20.48 -98.26
N PRO A 362 -13.13 -20.72 -99.58
CA PRO A 362 -12.04 -21.30 -100.40
C PRO A 362 -10.99 -20.26 -100.87
N PRO A 363 -9.80 -20.70 -101.34
CA PRO A 363 -8.70 -19.82 -101.78
C PRO A 363 -8.78 -19.42 -103.26
N ILE A 364 -8.05 -18.37 -103.70
CA ILE A 364 -7.29 -18.30 -104.98
C ILE A 364 -6.45 -16.99 -105.16
N GLU A 365 -5.20 -17.19 -105.59
CA GLU A 365 -4.25 -16.38 -106.41
C GLU A 365 -3.80 -14.91 -106.09
N ASN A 366 -2.49 -14.69 -106.36
CA ASN A 366 -1.73 -13.42 -106.48
C ASN A 366 -1.54 -13.08 -108.00
N PRO A 367 -0.66 -12.17 -108.51
CA PRO A 367 0.31 -11.20 -107.94
C PRO A 367 0.19 -9.79 -108.66
N PRO A 368 1.22 -8.98 -109.08
CA PRO A 368 2.64 -8.81 -108.68
C PRO A 368 3.22 -7.34 -108.57
N ILE A 369 4.39 -7.17 -107.91
CA ILE A 369 5.54 -6.25 -108.28
C ILE A 369 5.28 -4.69 -108.20
N GLU A 370 6.20 -3.73 -107.94
CA GLU A 370 7.67 -3.54 -107.75
C GLU A 370 7.96 -2.92 -106.34
N ASN A 371 9.09 -2.95 -105.60
CA ASN A 371 10.53 -3.33 -105.60
C ASN A 371 11.50 -2.14 -105.29
N PRO A 372 12.64 -2.33 -104.55
CA PRO A 372 13.29 -1.23 -103.81
C PRO A 372 14.84 -1.06 -103.96
N PRO A 373 15.40 0.07 -103.45
CA PRO A 373 16.65 0.16 -102.67
C PRO A 373 16.33 0.42 -101.17
N ASP A 374 17.19 0.22 -100.13
CA ASP A 374 18.65 0.24 -99.92
C ASP A 374 19.21 1.65 -99.52
N SER A 375 20.06 1.86 -98.50
CA SER A 375 20.89 0.93 -97.70
C SER A 375 21.17 1.36 -96.23
N GLU A 376 22.16 0.70 -95.61
CA GLU A 376 22.58 0.58 -94.19
C GLU A 376 23.14 1.84 -93.47
N GLU A 377 23.20 1.84 -92.13
CA GLU A 377 24.43 1.59 -91.30
C GLU A 377 24.37 2.23 -89.87
N LYS A 378 25.41 2.02 -89.03
CA LYS A 378 25.45 2.34 -87.59
C LYS A 378 26.90 2.55 -87.10
N PRO A 379 27.19 3.58 -86.26
CA PRO A 379 28.33 3.49 -85.33
C PRO A 379 28.02 4.00 -83.88
N VAL A 380 29.07 4.20 -83.08
CA VAL A 380 29.10 4.35 -81.60
C VAL A 380 30.26 5.30 -81.18
N VAL A 381 30.35 5.71 -79.89
CA VAL A 381 31.57 6.07 -79.09
C VAL A 381 31.80 7.54 -78.64
N LYS A 382 31.85 7.77 -77.29
CA LYS A 382 32.61 8.76 -76.43
C LYS A 382 32.60 10.29 -76.80
N GLU A 383 33.12 11.27 -76.03
CA GLU A 383 34.01 11.37 -74.85
C GLU A 383 33.78 12.68 -74.02
N GLU A 384 34.62 12.97 -72.99
CA GLU A 384 34.66 14.14 -72.06
C GLU A 384 35.39 15.40 -72.65
N PRO A 385 35.65 16.57 -71.97
CA PRO A 385 35.81 16.85 -70.51
C PRO A 385 35.33 18.24 -69.92
N GLN A 386 35.77 18.53 -68.68
CA GLN A 386 35.91 19.79 -67.90
C GLN A 386 36.59 21.00 -68.62
N PRO A 387 36.85 22.22 -68.02
CA PRO A 387 36.78 22.70 -66.61
C PRO A 387 35.98 24.05 -66.47
N GLU A 388 36.12 25.07 -65.56
CA GLU A 388 36.82 25.50 -64.29
C GLU A 388 35.94 26.69 -63.73
N SER A 389 35.73 27.09 -62.46
CA SER A 389 36.49 27.38 -61.20
C SER A 389 36.71 28.90 -60.87
N GLU A 390 37.14 29.23 -59.64
CA GLU A 390 37.41 30.57 -59.03
C GLU A 390 36.19 31.43 -58.58
N GLN A 391 36.20 32.17 -57.44
CA GLN A 391 37.18 32.35 -56.36
C GLN A 391 36.52 32.81 -55.02
N GLU A 392 37.23 32.63 -53.89
CA GLU A 392 36.89 33.08 -52.51
C GLU A 392 37.64 34.40 -52.17
N PRO A 393 37.30 35.18 -51.10
CA PRO A 393 37.80 34.94 -49.72
C PRO A 393 36.77 35.33 -48.61
N ASP A 394 36.97 35.24 -47.29
CA ASP A 394 37.81 34.50 -46.32
C ASP A 394 37.65 35.27 -44.98
N PHE A 395 37.49 34.55 -43.86
CA PHE A 395 37.91 34.83 -42.47
C PHE A 395 37.10 33.88 -41.56
N LYS A 396 37.61 32.73 -41.05
CA LYS A 396 38.70 32.53 -40.04
C LYS A 396 38.40 33.23 -38.70
N GLU A 397 38.58 32.63 -37.52
CA GLU A 397 39.37 31.45 -37.06
C GLU A 397 38.78 31.01 -35.67
N GLU A 398 38.96 29.81 -35.07
CA GLU A 398 39.37 28.45 -35.51
C GLU A 398 39.07 27.42 -34.39
N GLU A 399 38.91 26.13 -34.76
CA GLU A 399 39.31 24.86 -34.06
C GLU A 399 39.11 24.62 -32.52
N ASP A 400 39.12 23.40 -31.96
CA ASP A 400 39.50 22.03 -32.40
C ASP A 400 38.76 20.96 -31.53
N ASN A 401 38.64 19.64 -31.81
CA ASN A 401 39.13 18.74 -32.88
C ASN A 401 38.13 17.57 -33.11
N LYS A 402 38.40 16.75 -34.15
CA LYS A 402 37.70 15.55 -34.68
C LYS A 402 37.90 14.29 -33.78
N THR A 403 37.48 13.05 -34.05
CA THR A 403 37.06 12.29 -35.28
C THR A 403 36.17 11.13 -34.78
N GLU A 404 35.06 10.64 -35.37
CA GLU A 404 34.69 10.25 -36.76
C GLU A 404 35.20 8.84 -37.21
N ASP A 405 34.51 8.21 -38.17
CA ASP A 405 34.46 6.78 -38.59
C ASP A 405 33.63 5.80 -37.69
N ASP A 406 32.84 4.83 -38.22
CA ASP A 406 32.05 4.73 -39.47
C ASP A 406 30.90 3.68 -39.28
N LEU A 407 30.02 3.52 -40.27
CA LEU A 407 28.84 2.64 -40.39
C LEU A 407 29.14 1.11 -40.26
N PRO A 408 28.14 0.19 -40.07
CA PRO A 408 26.79 0.27 -40.63
C PRO A 408 25.59 -0.25 -39.79
N LYS A 409 24.38 -0.09 -40.36
CA LYS A 409 23.20 -0.93 -40.06
C LYS A 409 23.27 -2.23 -40.85
N GLU A 410 23.09 -3.38 -40.19
CA GLU A 410 22.65 -4.61 -40.86
C GLU A 410 21.72 -5.43 -39.95
N ILE A 411 20.87 -6.27 -40.54
CA ILE A 411 19.79 -7.01 -39.87
C ILE A 411 20.26 -8.45 -39.59
N ALA A 412 20.39 -8.82 -38.32
CA ALA A 412 20.71 -10.18 -37.90
C ALA A 412 19.70 -10.72 -36.88
N SER A 413 18.78 -11.57 -37.34
CA SER A 413 17.92 -12.36 -36.45
C SER A 413 18.68 -13.56 -35.91
N SER A 414 18.79 -13.69 -34.59
CA SER A 414 18.71 -14.98 -33.90
C SER A 414 18.55 -14.81 -32.38
N ASN A 415 17.98 -15.84 -31.75
CA ASN A 415 18.03 -16.08 -30.30
C ASN A 415 17.49 -14.98 -29.38
N GLN A 416 16.18 -14.71 -29.50
CA GLN A 416 15.40 -14.53 -28.28
C GLN A 416 15.60 -15.78 -27.40
N SER A 417 16.40 -15.68 -26.33
CA SER A 417 16.32 -16.65 -25.25
C SER A 417 14.93 -16.50 -24.63
N SER A 418 14.11 -17.54 -24.72
CA SER A 418 12.74 -17.52 -24.20
C SER A 418 12.76 -17.14 -22.72
N ILE A 419 12.24 -15.96 -22.38
CA ILE A 419 11.99 -15.59 -20.99
C ILE A 419 10.87 -16.50 -20.51
N GLU A 420 11.26 -17.57 -19.82
CA GLU A 420 10.33 -18.42 -19.09
C GLU A 420 9.79 -17.58 -17.93
N VAL A 421 8.64 -16.94 -18.18
CA VAL A 421 7.91 -16.17 -17.17
C VAL A 421 7.45 -17.16 -16.12
N ASP A 422 7.92 -16.98 -14.89
CA ASP A 422 7.51 -17.79 -13.75
C ASP A 422 6.28 -17.11 -13.13
N PRO A 423 5.06 -17.66 -13.30
CA PRO A 423 3.83 -16.96 -12.89
C PRO A 423 3.84 -16.61 -11.41
N PHE A 424 4.45 -17.48 -10.60
CA PHE A 424 4.59 -17.32 -9.15
C PHE A 424 5.27 -16.00 -8.75
N VAL A 425 6.26 -15.53 -9.54
CA VAL A 425 6.97 -14.27 -9.22
C VAL A 425 6.30 -13.05 -9.85
N SER A 426 5.56 -13.19 -10.94
CA SER A 426 4.68 -12.12 -11.42
C SER A 426 3.56 -11.83 -10.41
N GLU A 427 2.89 -12.88 -9.91
CA GLU A 427 1.92 -12.79 -8.79
C GLU A 427 2.54 -12.16 -7.52
N LEU A 428 3.83 -12.41 -7.28
CA LEU A 428 4.53 -11.91 -6.10
C LEU A 428 4.85 -10.41 -6.19
N GLU A 429 5.39 -9.92 -7.31
CA GLU A 429 5.74 -8.50 -7.46
C GLU A 429 4.48 -7.62 -7.46
N GLU A 430 3.37 -8.09 -8.06
CA GLU A 430 2.07 -7.42 -7.98
C GLU A 430 1.55 -7.39 -6.53
N SER A 431 1.52 -8.53 -5.84
CA SER A 431 1.07 -8.62 -4.44
C SER A 431 1.93 -7.81 -3.46
N ILE A 432 3.23 -7.65 -3.74
CA ILE A 432 4.15 -6.82 -2.95
C ILE A 432 3.94 -5.34 -3.25
N THR A 433 3.82 -4.94 -4.51
CA THR A 433 3.69 -3.53 -4.90
C THR A 433 2.38 -2.94 -4.39
N ASN A 434 1.26 -3.67 -4.57
CA ASN A 434 -0.05 -3.31 -4.02
C ASN A 434 -0.09 -3.21 -2.48
N GLN A 435 0.93 -3.73 -1.77
CA GLN A 435 1.10 -3.62 -0.31
C GLN A 435 2.23 -2.68 0.12
N PHE A 436 2.92 -2.06 -0.84
CA PHE A 436 3.94 -1.05 -0.62
C PHE A 436 3.42 0.37 -0.93
N GLU A 437 2.52 0.48 -1.91
CA GLU A 437 1.72 1.68 -2.19
C GLU A 437 0.93 2.09 -0.93
N GLY A 438 0.03 1.23 -0.44
CA GLY A 438 -0.77 1.45 0.78
C GLY A 438 -0.01 1.49 2.13
N TYR A 439 1.30 1.78 2.11
CA TYR A 439 2.13 2.04 3.30
C TYR A 439 2.80 3.42 3.28
N LEU A 440 2.96 4.04 2.10
CA LEU A 440 3.54 5.37 1.95
C LEU A 440 2.42 6.35 1.55
N ASP A 441 2.19 7.39 2.34
CA ASP A 441 1.24 8.46 1.98
C ASP A 441 1.58 9.04 0.59
N ASP A 442 0.55 9.42 -0.19
CA ASP A 442 0.50 9.48 -1.66
C ASP A 442 1.50 10.40 -2.41
N GLU A 443 2.48 11.01 -1.74
CA GLU A 443 3.49 11.88 -2.39
C GLU A 443 4.57 11.11 -3.18
N ILE A 444 4.55 9.76 -3.18
CA ILE A 444 5.43 8.92 -3.99
C ILE A 444 4.60 7.85 -4.71
N GLU A 445 4.28 8.07 -6.00
CA GLU A 445 3.97 6.95 -6.90
C GLU A 445 5.24 6.09 -7.06
N PRO A 446 5.29 4.83 -6.58
CA PRO A 446 6.41 3.96 -6.90
C PRO A 446 6.29 3.54 -8.36
N ASP A 447 7.35 3.74 -9.14
CA ASP A 447 7.45 3.22 -10.51
C ASP A 447 7.25 1.68 -10.47
N VAL A 448 6.07 1.22 -10.93
CA VAL A 448 5.59 -0.16 -10.76
C VAL A 448 6.36 -1.09 -11.69
N LYS A 449 7.49 -1.59 -11.19
CA LYS A 449 8.36 -2.50 -11.93
C LYS A 449 7.84 -3.92 -11.83
N ASP A 450 7.40 -4.47 -12.96
CA ASP A 450 7.07 -5.88 -13.08
C ASP A 450 8.34 -6.78 -13.05
N LEU A 451 8.17 -8.10 -13.14
CA LEU A 451 9.32 -9.02 -13.15
C LEU A 451 10.26 -8.80 -14.37
N PRO A 452 9.76 -8.57 -15.60
CA PRO A 452 10.56 -8.01 -16.70
C PRO A 452 11.37 -6.76 -16.34
N ASP A 453 10.76 -5.70 -15.80
CA ASP A 453 11.43 -4.45 -15.41
C ASP A 453 12.47 -4.65 -14.31
N ALA A 454 12.15 -5.48 -13.31
CA ALA A 454 13.07 -5.86 -12.24
C ALA A 454 14.28 -6.61 -12.81
N ARG A 455 14.05 -7.56 -13.73
CA ARG A 455 15.12 -8.26 -14.46
C ARG A 455 15.89 -7.33 -15.39
N GLU A 456 15.26 -6.37 -16.05
CA GLU A 456 15.96 -5.38 -16.87
C GLU A 456 16.84 -4.48 -16.00
N ALA A 457 16.32 -3.97 -14.87
CA ALA A 457 17.11 -3.21 -13.91
C ALA A 457 18.32 -4.01 -13.41
N LEU A 458 18.14 -5.29 -13.08
CA LEU A 458 19.23 -6.19 -12.72
C LEU A 458 20.25 -6.39 -13.87
N ASN A 459 19.79 -6.58 -15.10
CA ASN A 459 20.67 -6.68 -16.28
C ASN A 459 21.43 -5.37 -16.54
N ASN A 460 20.78 -4.22 -16.38
CA ASN A 460 21.39 -2.91 -16.61
C ASN A 460 22.39 -2.55 -15.49
N VAL A 461 22.15 -2.96 -14.24
CA VAL A 461 23.16 -2.94 -13.18
C VAL A 461 24.34 -3.88 -13.49
N GLU A 462 24.08 -5.11 -13.98
CA GLU A 462 25.14 -6.06 -14.34
C GLU A 462 26.04 -5.52 -15.48
N LYS A 463 25.43 -4.96 -16.54
CA LYS A 463 26.14 -4.27 -17.64
C LYS A 463 26.97 -3.07 -17.15
N ASN A 464 26.36 -2.19 -16.35
CA ASN A 464 26.96 -0.91 -15.97
C ASN A 464 28.03 -1.02 -14.86
N THR A 465 28.03 -2.11 -14.08
CA THR A 465 28.96 -2.28 -12.95
C THR A 465 29.92 -3.46 -13.07
N GLY A 466 29.62 -4.45 -13.92
CA GLY A 466 30.32 -5.74 -13.95
C GLY A 466 30.09 -6.61 -12.69
N ILE A 467 29.11 -6.25 -11.85
CA ILE A 467 28.73 -6.98 -10.63
C ILE A 467 27.37 -7.63 -10.86
N LYS A 468 27.27 -8.93 -10.59
CA LYS A 468 26.01 -9.67 -10.65
C LYS A 468 25.09 -9.27 -9.49
N PRO A 469 23.92 -8.67 -9.75
CA PRO A 469 22.97 -8.30 -8.71
C PRO A 469 21.87 -9.37 -8.56
N ALA A 470 21.16 -9.34 -7.43
CA ALA A 470 19.95 -10.12 -7.21
C ALA A 470 19.05 -9.43 -6.19
N LEU A 471 17.74 -9.60 -6.38
CA LEU A 471 16.71 -9.22 -5.41
C LEU A 471 16.43 -10.41 -4.49
N VAL A 472 16.11 -10.14 -3.22
CA VAL A 472 15.76 -11.17 -2.23
C VAL A 472 14.46 -10.81 -1.53
N TYR A 473 13.52 -11.73 -1.57
CA TYR A 473 12.18 -11.57 -0.99
C TYR A 473 12.04 -12.47 0.23
N ALA A 474 11.28 -12.01 1.23
CA ALA A 474 10.93 -12.79 2.41
C ALA A 474 9.43 -12.69 2.69
N MET A 475 8.76 -13.84 2.76
CA MET A 475 7.32 -13.99 2.96
C MET A 475 7.01 -15.06 4.01
N PHE A 476 5.74 -15.19 4.36
CA PHE A 476 5.24 -16.24 5.25
C PHE A 476 4.22 -17.12 4.51
N VAL A 477 4.41 -18.43 4.55
CA VAL A 477 3.53 -19.42 3.90
C VAL A 477 3.02 -20.45 4.91
N PRO A 478 1.77 -20.95 4.79
CA PRO A 478 1.29 -22.00 5.69
C PRO A 478 2.14 -23.27 5.58
N GLU A 479 2.48 -23.87 6.72
CA GLU A 479 3.34 -25.06 6.81
C GLU A 479 2.83 -26.26 5.97
N THR A 480 1.54 -26.28 5.65
CA THR A 480 0.86 -27.34 4.87
C THR A 480 1.02 -27.22 3.35
N VAL A 481 1.58 -26.14 2.80
CA VAL A 481 1.79 -25.97 1.34
C VAL A 481 3.06 -26.73 0.93
N SER A 482 3.05 -27.53 -0.14
CA SER A 482 4.25 -28.30 -0.52
C SER A 482 5.30 -27.42 -1.24
N ASP A 483 6.58 -27.76 -1.12
CA ASP A 483 7.67 -27.02 -1.80
C ASP A 483 7.52 -26.99 -3.34
N THR A 484 6.77 -27.97 -3.89
CA THR A 484 6.46 -28.12 -5.31
C THR A 484 5.19 -27.40 -5.78
N ASP A 485 4.43 -26.76 -4.90
CA ASP A 485 3.26 -25.97 -5.31
C ASP A 485 3.70 -24.63 -5.92
N SER A 486 3.53 -24.50 -7.24
CA SER A 486 3.85 -23.29 -8.03
C SER A 486 2.78 -22.19 -7.95
N LYS A 487 1.95 -22.18 -6.90
CA LYS A 487 0.88 -21.16 -6.71
C LYS A 487 0.99 -20.53 -5.34
N ILE A 488 0.85 -19.21 -5.28
CA ILE A 488 0.57 -18.52 -4.01
C ILE A 488 -0.91 -18.78 -3.69
N PRO A 489 -1.27 -19.28 -2.50
CA PRO A 489 -2.68 -19.41 -2.13
C PRO A 489 -3.28 -18.00 -1.96
N GLN A 490 -4.09 -17.56 -2.94
CA GLN A 490 -4.67 -16.20 -3.07
C GLN A 490 -5.59 -15.75 -1.91
N LYS A 491 -5.67 -16.50 -0.80
CA LYS A 491 -6.40 -16.15 0.42
C LYS A 491 -5.76 -16.71 1.69
N ILE A 492 -4.52 -16.32 1.98
CA ILE A 492 -3.89 -16.55 3.28
C ILE A 492 -4.29 -15.41 4.24
N ILE A 493 -5.12 -15.73 5.23
CA ILE A 493 -5.22 -14.94 6.47
C ILE A 493 -3.92 -15.20 7.25
N PRO A 494 -3.05 -14.20 7.49
CA PRO A 494 -1.74 -14.43 8.09
C PRO A 494 -1.84 -15.00 9.50
N LYS A 495 -1.05 -16.04 9.80
CA LYS A 495 -1.00 -16.71 11.11
C LYS A 495 0.40 -16.63 11.70
N ASN A 496 0.46 -16.60 13.02
CA ASN A 496 1.71 -16.64 13.78
C ASN A 496 2.52 -17.94 13.55
N SER A 497 1.87 -18.99 13.06
CA SER A 497 2.43 -20.29 12.67
C SER A 497 3.02 -20.34 11.25
N ASP A 498 2.72 -19.38 10.37
CA ASP A 498 3.15 -19.43 8.97
C ASP A 498 4.68 -19.36 8.89
N VAL A 499 5.30 -20.17 8.04
CA VAL A 499 6.74 -20.41 7.99
C VAL A 499 7.42 -19.41 7.06
N LEU A 500 8.60 -18.92 7.46
CA LEU A 500 9.43 -18.05 6.63
C LEU A 500 9.88 -18.78 5.36
N GLU A 501 9.64 -18.14 4.22
CA GLU A 501 10.13 -18.58 2.92
C GLU A 501 10.79 -17.41 2.21
N VAL A 502 11.99 -17.66 1.65
CA VAL A 502 12.83 -16.65 1.02
C VAL A 502 13.19 -17.02 -0.42
N PHE A 503 13.29 -16.01 -1.28
CA PHE A 503 13.49 -16.18 -2.72
C PHE A 503 14.68 -15.35 -3.19
N ILE A 504 15.45 -15.86 -4.16
CA ILE A 504 16.44 -15.09 -4.93
C ILE A 504 15.88 -14.89 -6.36
N VAL A 505 15.86 -13.65 -6.85
CA VAL A 505 15.60 -13.33 -8.26
C VAL A 505 16.85 -12.69 -8.87
N THR A 506 17.33 -13.26 -9.96
CA THR A 506 18.53 -12.84 -10.72
C THR A 506 18.17 -12.23 -12.07
N SER A 507 19.13 -11.52 -12.68
CA SER A 507 19.05 -10.95 -14.04
C SER A 507 18.60 -11.96 -15.11
N THR A 508 18.92 -13.24 -14.91
CA THR A 508 18.52 -14.38 -15.76
C THR A 508 18.19 -15.61 -14.92
N GLY A 509 17.50 -16.60 -15.50
CA GLY A 509 17.20 -17.88 -14.86
C GLY A 509 15.96 -17.90 -13.96
N LYS A 510 15.64 -19.09 -13.42
CA LYS A 510 14.49 -19.29 -12.53
C LYS A 510 14.79 -18.81 -11.10
N PRO A 511 13.78 -18.27 -10.38
CA PRO A 511 13.92 -17.89 -8.98
C PRO A 511 14.35 -19.07 -8.10
N ILE A 512 15.22 -18.85 -7.11
CA ILE A 512 15.56 -19.88 -6.12
C ILE A 512 14.75 -19.69 -4.84
N ARG A 513 13.78 -20.57 -4.63
CA ARG A 513 12.98 -20.73 -3.40
C ARG A 513 13.78 -21.45 -2.31
N LYS A 514 13.74 -20.95 -1.07
CA LYS A 514 14.23 -21.62 0.15
C LYS A 514 13.27 -21.41 1.31
N ARG A 515 12.64 -22.49 1.76
CA ARG A 515 11.87 -22.52 3.01
C ARG A 515 12.80 -22.64 4.22
N VAL A 516 12.50 -21.90 5.28
CA VAL A 516 13.30 -21.85 6.50
C VAL A 516 12.53 -22.53 7.63
N ALA A 517 12.58 -23.86 7.63
CA ALA A 517 11.80 -24.70 8.55
C ALA A 517 11.96 -24.28 10.03
N SER A 518 10.87 -24.40 10.79
CA SER A 518 10.77 -23.99 12.20
C SER A 518 10.95 -22.49 12.50
N VAL A 519 11.10 -21.62 11.49
CA VAL A 519 11.10 -20.15 11.66
C VAL A 519 9.74 -19.60 11.25
N THR A 520 8.94 -19.13 12.20
CA THR A 520 7.56 -18.67 11.95
C THR A 520 7.43 -17.14 11.86
N ARG A 521 6.30 -16.66 11.33
CA ARG A 521 5.90 -15.24 11.27
C ARG A 521 6.05 -14.55 12.62
N GLU A 522 5.60 -15.18 13.72
CA GLU A 522 5.78 -14.60 15.05
C GLU A 522 7.26 -14.38 15.39
N LEU A 523 8.12 -15.38 15.16
CA LEU A 523 9.54 -15.29 15.48
C LEU A 523 10.24 -14.19 14.66
N VAL A 524 9.94 -14.11 13.36
CA VAL A 524 10.53 -13.10 12.47
C VAL A 524 10.05 -11.70 12.84
N LEU A 525 8.74 -11.47 12.96
CA LEU A 525 8.20 -10.15 13.32
C LEU A 525 8.67 -9.69 14.71
N LYS A 526 8.71 -10.58 15.71
CA LYS A 526 9.23 -10.30 17.06
C LYS A 526 10.71 -9.91 17.06
N SER A 527 11.51 -10.50 16.17
CA SER A 527 12.92 -10.10 15.97
C SER A 527 13.04 -8.80 15.17
N ALA A 528 12.21 -8.58 14.15
CA ALA A 528 12.17 -7.36 13.34
C ALA A 528 11.74 -6.14 14.15
N GLN A 529 10.65 -6.24 14.93
CA GLN A 529 10.21 -5.21 15.89
C GLN A 529 11.29 -4.91 16.94
N LYS A 530 12.01 -5.95 17.41
CA LYS A 530 13.16 -5.76 18.30
C LYS A 530 14.28 -5.01 17.60
N LEU A 531 14.69 -5.39 16.38
CA LEU A 531 15.70 -4.66 15.62
C LEU A 531 15.30 -3.20 15.42
N HIS A 532 14.08 -2.96 14.94
CA HIS A 532 13.51 -1.63 14.70
C HIS A 532 13.63 -0.74 15.94
N ARG A 533 13.17 -1.19 17.11
CA ARG A 533 13.31 -0.40 18.34
C ARG A 533 14.77 -0.15 18.74
N GLU A 534 15.67 -1.13 18.58
CA GLU A 534 17.09 -0.93 18.90
C GLU A 534 17.84 -0.01 17.90
N VAL A 535 17.27 0.32 16.72
CA VAL A 535 17.88 1.25 15.74
C VAL A 535 17.14 2.58 15.55
N SER A 536 15.83 2.65 15.78
CA SER A 536 15.05 3.89 15.60
C SER A 536 15.11 4.80 16.82
N GLU A 537 15.46 4.28 18.01
CA GLU A 537 15.74 5.12 19.17
C GLU A 537 17.18 5.65 19.13
N GLN A 538 17.37 6.96 18.96
CA GLN A 538 18.70 7.61 18.88
C GLN A 538 19.60 7.41 20.12
N LYS A 539 19.03 7.00 21.27
CA LYS A 539 19.79 6.62 22.48
C LYS A 539 20.28 5.17 22.47
N ARG A 540 19.72 4.32 21.61
CA ARG A 540 20.05 2.88 21.48
C ARG A 540 21.01 2.59 20.33
N THR A 541 21.03 3.43 19.28
CA THR A 541 21.98 3.32 18.15
C THR A 541 23.45 3.35 18.55
N VAL A 542 23.79 4.04 19.65
CA VAL A 542 25.13 4.04 20.26
C VAL A 542 25.45 2.79 21.10
N THR A 543 24.56 1.80 21.12
CA THR A 543 24.73 0.53 21.83
C THR A 543 24.75 -0.65 20.85
N ASN A 544 25.44 -1.72 21.21
CA ASN A 544 25.48 -2.95 20.41
C ASN A 544 24.20 -3.81 20.54
N ALA A 545 23.11 -3.30 21.13
CA ALA A 545 21.87 -4.07 21.38
C ALA A 545 21.19 -4.57 20.11
N TYR A 546 21.29 -3.80 19.01
CA TYR A 546 20.76 -4.16 17.69
C TYR A 546 21.46 -5.38 17.06
N LEU A 547 22.69 -5.71 17.47
CA LEU A 547 23.45 -6.83 16.87
C LEU A 547 22.79 -8.19 17.09
N THR A 548 22.08 -8.38 18.20
CA THR A 548 21.41 -9.66 18.49
C THR A 548 20.24 -9.93 17.53
N PRO A 549 19.21 -9.06 17.42
CA PRO A 549 18.13 -9.27 16.45
C PRO A 549 18.62 -9.17 14.99
N ALA A 550 19.60 -8.31 14.68
CA ALA A 550 20.20 -8.24 13.34
C ALA A 550 20.87 -9.57 12.92
N LYS A 551 21.66 -10.18 13.81
CA LYS A 551 22.25 -11.52 13.57
C LYS A 551 21.17 -12.59 13.42
N GLN A 552 20.10 -12.52 14.20
CA GLN A 552 19.01 -13.49 14.12
C GLN A 552 18.27 -13.42 12.78
N LEU A 553 17.97 -12.20 12.30
CA LEU A 553 17.35 -11.97 10.99
C LEU A 553 18.30 -12.37 9.85
N TYR A 554 19.60 -12.07 9.96
CA TYR A 554 20.62 -12.54 9.01
C TYR A 554 20.64 -14.08 8.90
N GLN A 555 20.62 -14.78 10.04
CA GLN A 555 20.58 -16.24 10.11
C GLN A 555 19.32 -16.86 9.50
N TRP A 556 18.20 -16.14 9.52
CA TRP A 556 16.94 -16.62 8.97
C TRP A 556 16.76 -16.27 7.49
N ILE A 557 17.25 -15.12 7.03
CA ILE A 557 16.94 -14.59 5.69
C ILE A 557 18.11 -14.74 4.71
N VAL A 558 19.33 -14.41 5.15
CA VAL A 558 20.50 -14.32 4.27
C VAL A 558 21.33 -15.61 4.32
N ALA A 559 21.54 -16.17 5.51
CA ALA A 559 22.35 -17.38 5.69
C ALA A 559 21.87 -18.60 4.87
N PRO A 560 20.55 -18.87 4.69
CA PRO A 560 20.08 -19.99 3.85
C PRO A 560 20.37 -19.81 2.36
N LEU A 561 20.65 -18.58 1.91
CA LEU A 561 20.83 -18.21 0.51
C LEU A 561 22.30 -18.17 0.07
N GLU A 562 23.25 -18.09 1.01
CA GLU A 562 24.66 -17.81 0.72
C GLU A 562 25.30 -18.76 -0.29
N THR A 563 25.07 -20.06 -0.13
CA THR A 563 25.62 -21.11 -1.00
C THR A 563 25.11 -20.95 -2.44
N GLU A 564 23.90 -20.44 -2.63
CA GLU A 564 23.34 -20.23 -3.97
C GLU A 564 23.84 -18.91 -4.58
N LEU A 565 23.85 -17.83 -3.80
CA LEU A 565 24.43 -16.54 -4.21
C LEU A 565 25.89 -16.73 -4.69
N GLN A 566 26.68 -17.55 -3.99
CA GLN A 566 28.05 -17.90 -4.39
C GLN A 566 28.10 -18.66 -5.73
N LYS A 567 27.23 -19.65 -5.97
CA LYS A 567 27.17 -20.37 -7.27
C LYS A 567 26.84 -19.42 -8.43
N GLN A 568 25.92 -18.48 -8.21
CA GLN A 568 25.52 -17.49 -9.21
C GLN A 568 26.62 -16.44 -9.48
N GLY A 569 27.73 -16.46 -8.72
CA GLY A 569 28.84 -15.50 -8.82
C GLY A 569 28.60 -14.19 -8.08
N ILE A 570 27.55 -14.12 -7.26
CA ILE A 570 27.12 -12.92 -6.54
C ILE A 570 27.98 -12.77 -5.28
N LYS A 571 28.70 -11.64 -5.19
CA LYS A 571 29.65 -11.36 -4.10
C LYS A 571 28.95 -10.60 -2.97
N LYS A 572 29.18 -11.00 -1.72
CA LYS A 572 28.69 -10.26 -0.54
C LYS A 572 29.41 -8.90 -0.40
N SER A 573 28.75 -7.79 -0.73
CA SER A 573 29.18 -6.46 -0.26
C SER A 573 27.99 -5.54 0.06
N ARG A 574 27.93 -5.13 1.33
CA ARG A 574 27.13 -4.03 1.91
C ARG A 574 25.60 -4.19 1.82
N LEU A 575 24.94 -4.27 2.98
CA LEU A 575 23.51 -3.97 3.09
C LEU A 575 23.31 -2.47 2.85
N LEU A 576 22.40 -2.12 1.95
CA LEU A 576 21.79 -0.79 1.89
C LEU A 576 20.38 -0.88 2.50
N SER A 577 20.03 0.14 3.30
CA SER A 577 18.71 0.47 3.88
C SER A 577 17.79 -0.68 4.36
N PRO A 578 17.51 -0.82 5.67
CA PRO A 578 16.38 -1.62 6.15
C PRO A 578 15.06 -0.89 5.87
N THR A 579 14.55 -1.00 4.64
CA THR A 579 13.31 -0.33 4.21
C THR A 579 12.08 -1.18 4.53
N LEU A 580 11.55 -0.96 5.74
CA LEU A 580 10.17 -1.24 6.15
C LEU A 580 9.81 -2.72 6.41
N VAL A 581 8.82 -2.92 7.29
CA VAL A 581 8.31 -4.22 7.74
C VAL A 581 6.79 -4.13 7.75
N CYS A 582 6.13 -4.67 6.74
CA CYS A 582 4.66 -4.74 6.66
C CYS A 582 4.14 -6.05 7.24
N ASP A 583 2.84 -6.12 7.58
CA ASP A 583 2.26 -7.26 8.28
C ASP A 583 2.25 -8.58 7.47
N ARG A 584 2.43 -8.54 6.15
CA ARG A 584 2.42 -9.70 5.25
C ARG A 584 3.78 -10.06 4.63
N TYR A 585 4.67 -9.07 4.42
CA TYR A 585 5.95 -9.26 3.74
C TYR A 585 7.10 -8.49 4.41
N LEU A 586 8.31 -9.03 4.27
CA LEU A 586 9.56 -8.34 4.61
C LEU A 586 10.36 -8.09 3.33
N LEU A 587 10.19 -6.91 2.75
CA LEU A 587 10.83 -6.53 1.49
C LEU A 587 12.26 -6.00 1.74
N LEU A 588 13.27 -6.81 1.43
CA LEU A 588 14.67 -6.40 1.52
C LEU A 588 15.23 -6.18 0.11
N ARG A 589 14.99 -4.98 -0.45
CA ARG A 589 15.57 -4.57 -1.74
C ARG A 589 17.09 -4.35 -1.61
N PHE A 590 17.87 -5.41 -1.83
CA PHE A 590 19.33 -5.33 -1.86
C PHE A 590 19.84 -4.72 -3.17
N THR A 591 20.65 -3.66 -3.06
CA THR A 591 21.55 -3.22 -4.15
C THR A 591 22.98 -3.37 -3.64
N MET A 592 23.72 -4.37 -4.12
CA MET A 592 25.10 -4.64 -3.67
C MET A 592 26.09 -3.81 -4.48
N VAL A 593 26.60 -2.76 -3.84
CA VAL A 593 27.60 -1.84 -4.41
C VAL A 593 28.99 -2.19 -3.89
N LYS A 594 30.01 -1.94 -4.72
CA LYS A 594 31.42 -2.11 -4.41
C LYS A 594 31.93 -0.96 -3.53
N ASP A 595 32.52 -1.26 -2.38
CA ASP A 595 33.45 -0.36 -1.70
C ASP A 595 34.82 -0.35 -2.41
N SER A 596 35.51 0.79 -2.39
CA SER A 596 36.75 1.05 -3.15
C SER A 596 38.01 0.59 -2.44
#